data_AF-A0A661WKQ2-F1
#
_entry.id   AF-A0A661WKQ2-F1
#
_cell.length_a   1.000
_cell.length_b   1.000
_cell.length_c   1.000
_cell.angle_alpha   90.00
_cell.angle_beta   90.00
_cell.angle_gamma   90.00
#
_symmetry.space_group_name_H-M   'P 1'
#
loop_
_entity.id
_entity.type
_entity.pdbx_description
1 polymer ?
#
loop_
_entity_poly.entity_id
_entity_poly.type
_entity_poly.pdbx_seq_one_letter_code
_entity_poly.pdbx_strand_id
1 'polypeptide(L)'
;EGNADVILARFADARYFVKADLEKKLADYLPALNLLTFQVDLGSMGDKTKRIRSLVDELAPLLDLSEDDLKITRRAAELCKADLATRMVVEMTSLQGVMGYYYAKNSGEDEATAAAIREHYLPASSGDPAPKTKAGLVVGLADRLDSLAGLFAAGLAPTGSKDPFAQRRAALGLVGNLISWDQDLDLKKALDKAISELPIKMESETRDACLLFISDRLHNYLREQGYAHDVVDAVVAVQGQNPASAFLAVKSLTDRVKHKDWEKTLDSFARCVRITRDLEKTFPVDEKLFKEAAEIALFKAVEKGDKVKLLDGDLDGFFNLFDPLIPLITDFFDNVLVMDEDLALRENRLGLLQIIAGFAEGFLDLTRLEGF
;
A
#
# COMPACT_ATOMS: atom_id res chain seq x y z
N GLU A 1 48.36 9.53 17.81
CA GLU A 1 48.88 10.03 16.53
C GLU A 1 48.44 9.12 15.37
N GLY A 2 48.77 7.83 15.35
CA GLY A 2 48.39 6.92 14.24
C GLY A 2 46.89 6.87 13.85
N ASN A 3 45.94 6.97 14.79
CA ASN A 3 44.50 7.00 14.43
C ASN A 3 44.09 8.28 13.70
N ALA A 4 44.76 9.41 13.97
CA ALA A 4 44.47 10.67 13.29
C ALA A 4 45.02 10.64 11.86
N ASP A 5 46.21 10.08 11.66
CA ASP A 5 46.85 9.94 10.35
C ASP A 5 46.02 9.05 9.41
N VAL A 6 45.44 7.96 9.93
CA VAL A 6 44.54 7.08 9.17
C VAL A 6 43.26 7.80 8.74
N ILE A 7 42.68 8.62 9.63
CA ILE A 7 41.48 9.41 9.32
C ILE A 7 41.80 10.49 8.27
N LEU A 8 42.93 11.19 8.40
CA LEU A 8 43.39 12.20 7.45
C LEU A 8 43.63 11.61 6.06
N ALA A 9 44.24 10.42 5.98
CA ALA A 9 44.43 9.70 4.72
C ALA A 9 43.09 9.40 4.04
N ARG A 10 42.10 8.87 4.79
CA ARG A 10 40.75 8.59 4.25
C ARG A 10 40.05 9.86 3.73
N PHE A 11 40.19 10.99 4.42
CA PHE A 11 39.64 12.26 3.93
C PHE A 11 40.37 12.78 2.69
N ALA A 12 41.69 12.54 2.58
CA ALA A 12 42.44 12.90 1.39
C ALA A 12 41.98 12.09 0.17
N ASP A 13 41.75 10.78 0.34
CA ASP A 13 41.22 9.89 -0.69
C ASP A 13 39.79 10.30 -1.10
N ALA A 14 38.90 10.52 -0.13
CA ALA A 14 37.55 11.01 -0.40
C ALA A 14 37.56 12.33 -1.19
N ARG A 15 38.43 13.28 -0.81
CA ARG A 15 38.60 14.55 -1.55
C ARG A 15 39.11 14.32 -2.97
N TYR A 16 40.01 13.36 -3.17
CA TYR A 16 40.50 13.00 -4.50
C TYR A 16 39.37 12.43 -5.38
N PHE A 17 38.57 11.50 -4.84
CA PHE A 17 37.43 10.94 -5.57
C PHE A 17 36.39 11.99 -5.93
N VAL A 18 35.98 12.82 -4.97
CA VAL A 18 35.04 13.93 -5.21
C VAL A 18 35.58 14.88 -6.27
N LYS A 19 36.86 15.29 -6.19
CA LYS A 19 37.44 16.18 -7.19
C LYS A 19 37.39 15.57 -8.60
N ALA A 20 37.73 14.29 -8.73
CA ALA A 20 37.69 13.59 -10.01
C ALA A 20 36.25 13.44 -10.52
N ASP A 21 35.29 13.18 -9.64
CA ASP A 21 33.89 13.01 -10.03
C ASP A 21 33.25 14.33 -10.51
N LEU A 22 33.66 15.46 -9.93
CA LEU A 22 33.17 16.80 -10.29
C LEU A 22 33.72 17.33 -11.64
N GLU A 23 34.63 16.61 -12.31
CA GLU A 23 35.12 16.96 -13.65
C GLU A 23 34.07 16.69 -14.74
N LYS A 24 33.03 15.91 -14.43
CA LYS A 24 31.92 15.56 -15.34
C LYS A 24 30.59 15.98 -14.73
N LYS A 25 29.57 16.15 -15.57
CA LYS A 25 28.19 16.31 -15.08
C LYS A 25 27.66 14.95 -14.64
N LEU A 26 26.72 14.95 -13.69
CA LEU A 26 26.09 13.72 -13.19
C LEU A 26 25.46 12.88 -14.33
N ALA A 27 24.85 13.54 -15.32
CA ALA A 27 24.27 12.87 -16.48
C ALA A 27 25.31 12.11 -17.35
N ASP A 28 26.58 12.51 -17.32
CA ASP A 28 27.65 11.86 -18.08
C ASP A 28 27.99 10.46 -17.51
N TYR A 29 27.51 10.13 -16.31
CA TYR A 29 27.67 8.82 -15.68
C TYR A 29 26.58 7.82 -16.09
N LEU A 30 25.48 8.26 -16.71
CA LEU A 30 24.37 7.37 -17.09
C LEU A 30 24.80 6.19 -17.98
N PRO A 31 25.66 6.36 -19.01
CA PRO A 31 26.10 5.24 -19.83
C PRO A 31 26.83 4.14 -19.05
N ALA A 32 27.52 4.50 -17.97
CA ALA A 32 28.27 3.56 -17.13
C ALA A 32 27.33 2.67 -16.30
N LEU A 33 26.09 3.07 -16.05
CA LEU A 33 25.09 2.21 -15.38
C LEU A 33 24.76 0.95 -16.18
N ASN A 34 24.96 0.95 -17.50
CA ASN A 34 24.77 -0.23 -18.35
C ASN A 34 25.80 -1.34 -18.06
N LEU A 35 26.92 -1.00 -17.40
CA LEU A 35 27.96 -1.96 -17.01
C LEU A 35 27.75 -2.53 -15.61
N LEU A 36 26.82 -1.97 -14.83
CA LEU A 36 26.52 -2.41 -13.48
C LEU A 36 25.34 -3.37 -13.53
N THR A 37 25.58 -4.67 -13.36
CA THR A 37 24.51 -5.67 -13.33
C THR A 37 23.60 -5.43 -12.12
N PHE A 38 22.28 -5.33 -12.37
CA PHE A 38 21.28 -5.36 -11.32
C PHE A 38 20.94 -6.81 -10.95
N GLN A 39 20.49 -7.59 -11.93
CA GLN A 39 20.26 -9.03 -11.85
C GLN A 39 20.28 -9.61 -13.27
N VAL A 40 20.70 -10.87 -13.44
CA VAL A 40 20.98 -11.49 -14.75
C VAL A 40 19.82 -11.40 -15.75
N ASP A 41 18.61 -11.66 -15.31
CA ASP A 41 17.39 -11.65 -16.13
C ASP A 41 16.76 -10.25 -16.23
N LEU A 42 17.02 -9.38 -15.25
CA LEU A 42 16.48 -8.01 -15.20
C LEU A 42 17.41 -6.96 -15.84
N GLY A 43 18.64 -7.34 -16.20
CA GLY A 43 19.63 -6.49 -16.87
C GLY A 43 20.47 -5.63 -15.92
N SER A 44 20.84 -4.44 -16.41
CA SER A 44 21.74 -3.52 -15.73
C SER A 44 21.02 -2.50 -14.83
N MET A 45 21.77 -1.76 -14.02
CA MET A 45 21.26 -0.59 -13.30
C MET A 45 20.79 0.51 -14.27
N GLY A 46 21.36 0.57 -15.47
CA GLY A 46 20.86 1.42 -16.56
C GLY A 46 19.47 1.01 -17.02
N ASP A 47 19.22 -0.29 -17.17
CA ASP A 47 17.91 -0.82 -17.56
C ASP A 47 16.88 -0.63 -16.44
N LYS A 48 17.29 -0.86 -15.19
CA LYS A 48 16.47 -0.52 -14.01
C LYS A 48 16.09 0.96 -13.98
N THR A 49 17.04 1.86 -14.23
CA THR A 49 16.78 3.32 -14.25
C THR A 49 15.77 3.70 -15.36
N LYS A 50 15.85 3.06 -16.53
CA LYS A 50 14.85 3.25 -17.60
C LYS A 50 13.45 2.77 -17.18
N ARG A 51 13.35 1.59 -16.53
CA ARG A 51 12.07 1.08 -16.00
C ARG A 51 11.50 2.00 -14.92
N ILE A 52 12.33 2.50 -14.01
CA ILE A 52 11.90 3.49 -12.99
C ILE A 52 11.33 4.73 -13.65
N ARG A 53 12.02 5.29 -14.65
CA ARG A 53 11.53 6.46 -15.40
C ARG A 53 10.20 6.19 -16.11
N SER A 54 10.07 5.03 -16.76
CA SER A 54 8.81 4.62 -17.41
C SER A 54 7.68 4.47 -16.38
N LEU A 55 7.96 3.81 -15.26
CA LEU A 55 7.00 3.60 -14.18
C LEU A 55 6.57 4.92 -13.51
N VAL A 56 7.42 5.94 -13.45
CA VAL A 56 7.02 7.29 -13.01
C VAL A 56 5.89 7.83 -13.89
N ASP A 57 5.93 7.62 -15.21
CA ASP A 57 4.87 8.06 -16.12
C ASP A 57 3.55 7.33 -15.87
N GLU A 58 3.63 6.03 -15.59
CA GLU A 58 2.46 5.19 -15.28
C GLU A 58 1.86 5.49 -13.90
N LEU A 59 2.69 5.88 -12.92
CA LEU A 59 2.26 6.24 -11.56
C LEU A 59 1.75 7.68 -11.45
N ALA A 60 2.20 8.58 -12.33
CA ALA A 60 1.81 9.99 -12.31
C ALA A 60 0.28 10.22 -12.23
N PRO A 61 -0.56 9.59 -13.08
CA PRO A 61 -2.02 9.75 -13.00
C PRO A 61 -2.65 9.05 -11.79
N LEU A 62 -1.99 8.05 -11.19
CA LEU A 62 -2.48 7.37 -9.99
C LEU A 62 -2.19 8.14 -8.69
N LEU A 63 -1.28 9.11 -8.76
CA LEU A 63 -0.77 9.86 -7.62
C LEU A 63 -1.07 11.38 -7.71
N ASP A 64 -1.86 11.77 -8.71
CA ASP A 64 -2.28 13.15 -9.01
C ASP A 64 -1.11 14.14 -9.09
N LEU A 65 -0.05 13.76 -9.82
CA LEU A 65 1.10 14.66 -10.01
C LEU A 65 0.73 15.84 -10.90
N SER A 66 1.13 17.05 -10.48
CA SER A 66 1.10 18.23 -11.35
C SER A 66 2.11 18.08 -12.50
N GLU A 67 1.91 18.81 -13.60
CA GLU A 67 2.85 18.81 -14.74
C GLU A 67 4.26 19.28 -14.33
N ASP A 68 4.35 20.27 -13.43
CA ASP A 68 5.63 20.77 -12.92
C ASP A 68 6.32 19.71 -12.05
N ASP A 69 5.58 19.04 -11.16
CA ASP A 69 6.11 17.93 -10.36
C ASP A 69 6.53 16.76 -11.23
N LEU A 70 5.75 16.44 -12.28
CA LEU A 70 6.05 15.35 -13.20
C LEU A 70 7.36 15.62 -13.96
N LYS A 71 7.61 16.86 -14.37
CA LYS A 71 8.87 17.24 -15.01
C LYS A 71 10.08 17.03 -14.07
N ILE A 72 9.96 17.47 -12.82
CA ILE A 72 10.99 17.26 -11.79
C ILE A 72 11.19 15.76 -11.52
N THR A 73 10.10 15.02 -11.37
CA THR A 73 10.09 13.59 -11.07
C THR A 73 10.75 12.79 -12.19
N ARG A 74 10.44 13.07 -13.46
CA ARG A 74 11.08 12.46 -14.64
C ARG A 74 12.57 12.71 -14.67
N ARG A 75 13.00 13.95 -14.42
CA ARG A 75 14.42 14.31 -14.41
C ARG A 75 15.17 13.64 -13.26
N ALA A 76 14.56 13.61 -12.07
CA ALA A 76 15.11 12.91 -10.92
C ALA A 76 15.21 11.40 -11.18
N ALA A 77 14.17 10.77 -11.76
CA ALA A 77 14.18 9.35 -12.11
C ALA A 77 15.28 8.99 -13.11
N GLU A 78 15.52 9.84 -14.11
CA GLU A 78 16.60 9.65 -15.08
C GLU A 78 17.98 9.64 -14.41
N LEU A 79 18.19 10.48 -13.39
CA LEU A 79 19.48 10.66 -12.72
C LEU A 79 19.63 9.87 -11.41
N CYS A 80 18.56 9.23 -10.90
CA CYS A 80 18.48 8.77 -9.51
C CYS A 80 19.56 7.76 -9.11
N LYS A 81 20.09 6.98 -10.06
CA LYS A 81 21.16 5.99 -9.83
C LYS A 81 22.50 6.38 -10.43
N ALA A 82 22.62 7.56 -11.05
CA ALA A 82 23.83 7.97 -11.76
C ALA A 82 25.08 8.00 -10.87
N ASP A 83 24.91 8.33 -9.59
CA ASP A 83 25.99 8.39 -8.64
C ASP A 83 26.61 7.02 -8.33
N LEU A 84 25.91 5.91 -8.56
CA LEU A 84 26.46 4.55 -8.42
C LEU A 84 27.69 4.28 -9.30
N ALA A 85 27.83 5.02 -10.41
CA ALA A 85 28.97 4.91 -11.30
C ALA A 85 30.11 5.90 -10.98
N THR A 86 29.97 6.69 -9.91
CA THR A 86 30.99 7.67 -9.47
C THR A 86 32.03 7.00 -8.58
N ARG A 87 33.26 7.51 -8.59
CA ARG A 87 34.37 6.92 -7.83
C ARG A 87 34.08 6.97 -6.33
N MET A 88 33.51 8.08 -5.84
CA MET A 88 33.20 8.23 -4.43
C MET A 88 32.21 7.18 -3.93
N VAL A 89 31.16 6.88 -4.71
CA VAL A 89 30.14 5.89 -4.32
C VAL A 89 30.61 4.46 -4.53
N VAL A 90 31.45 4.19 -5.55
CA VAL A 90 32.08 2.88 -5.71
C VAL A 90 32.95 2.54 -4.49
N GLU A 91 33.72 3.51 -3.97
CA GLU A 91 34.52 3.32 -2.76
C GLU A 91 33.68 3.33 -1.47
N MET A 92 32.67 4.19 -1.39
CA MET A 92 31.82 4.37 -0.21
C MET A 92 30.33 4.30 -0.58
N THR A 93 29.83 3.09 -0.80
CA THR A 93 28.43 2.82 -1.21
C THR A 93 27.38 3.40 -0.27
N SER A 94 27.71 3.57 1.02
CA SER A 94 26.85 4.22 2.02
C SER A 94 26.52 5.69 1.71
N LEU A 95 27.24 6.34 0.80
CA LEU A 95 27.01 7.72 0.39
C LEU A 95 26.14 7.86 -0.87
N GLN A 96 25.62 6.76 -1.42
CA GLN A 96 24.65 6.82 -2.52
C GLN A 96 23.44 7.71 -2.17
N GLY A 97 22.86 8.39 -3.16
CA GLY A 97 21.83 9.41 -3.00
C GLY A 97 22.36 10.73 -2.42
N VAL A 98 23.21 10.68 -1.39
CA VAL A 98 23.84 11.89 -0.81
C VAL A 98 24.83 12.50 -1.81
N MET A 99 25.72 11.69 -2.39
CA MET A 99 26.59 12.16 -3.46
C MET A 99 25.81 12.54 -4.71
N GLY A 100 24.78 11.77 -5.08
CA GLY A 100 23.86 12.11 -6.16
C GLY A 100 23.27 13.52 -6.03
N TYR A 101 22.81 13.93 -4.84
CA TYR A 101 22.35 15.29 -4.58
C TYR A 101 23.43 16.34 -4.85
N TYR A 102 24.61 16.21 -4.23
CA TYR A 102 25.66 17.22 -4.36
C TYR A 102 26.19 17.30 -5.80
N TYR A 103 26.29 16.17 -6.49
CA TYR A 103 26.73 16.12 -7.88
C TYR A 103 25.67 16.67 -8.84
N ALA A 104 24.37 16.44 -8.58
CA ALA A 104 23.28 17.06 -9.33
C ALA A 104 23.33 18.60 -9.19
N LYS A 105 23.48 19.11 -7.96
CA LYS A 105 23.63 20.54 -7.68
C LYS A 105 24.83 21.15 -8.41
N ASN A 106 25.99 20.49 -8.36
CA ASN A 106 27.19 20.95 -9.07
C ASN A 106 27.01 20.90 -10.60
N SER A 107 26.20 19.98 -11.11
CA SER A 107 25.89 19.85 -12.55
C SER A 107 24.90 20.91 -13.06
N GLY A 108 24.33 21.72 -12.17
CA GLY A 108 23.36 22.76 -12.48
C GLY A 108 21.90 22.30 -12.47
N GLU A 109 21.60 21.13 -11.92
CA GLU A 109 20.21 20.71 -11.69
C GLU A 109 19.55 21.60 -10.62
N ASP A 110 18.24 21.81 -10.75
CA ASP A 110 17.48 22.57 -9.76
C ASP A 110 17.42 21.85 -8.40
N GLU A 111 17.09 22.61 -7.35
CA GLU A 111 17.04 22.08 -5.98
C GLU A 111 16.03 20.94 -5.83
N ALA A 112 14.86 21.03 -6.47
CA ALA A 112 13.82 20.03 -6.31
C ALA A 112 14.22 18.70 -6.96
N THR A 113 14.84 18.74 -8.14
CA THR A 113 15.42 17.57 -8.81
C THR A 113 16.53 16.94 -7.96
N ALA A 114 17.48 17.74 -7.47
CA ALA A 114 18.57 17.22 -6.63
C ALA A 114 18.04 16.60 -5.32
N ALA A 115 17.08 17.26 -4.67
CA ALA A 115 16.43 16.74 -3.46
C ALA A 115 15.74 15.40 -3.73
N ALA A 116 14.97 15.27 -4.82
CA ALA A 116 14.30 14.04 -5.20
C ALA A 116 15.29 12.88 -5.46
N ILE A 117 16.44 13.16 -6.10
CA ILE A 117 17.53 12.17 -6.28
C ILE A 117 18.02 11.62 -4.94
N ARG A 118 18.11 12.43 -3.89
CA ARG A 118 18.47 11.91 -2.56
C ARG A 118 17.31 11.22 -1.87
N GLU A 119 16.13 11.83 -1.91
CA GLU A 119 14.97 11.41 -1.14
C GLU A 119 14.36 10.09 -1.63
N HIS A 120 14.56 9.67 -2.88
CA HIS A 120 13.98 8.40 -3.36
C HIS A 120 14.47 7.17 -2.58
N TYR A 121 15.64 7.24 -1.96
CA TYR A 121 16.17 6.20 -1.06
C TYR A 121 15.46 6.16 0.31
N LEU A 122 14.68 7.19 0.66
CA LEU A 122 14.04 7.29 1.98
C LEU A 122 12.70 6.53 2.04
N PRO A 123 12.39 5.88 3.18
CA PRO A 123 13.31 5.59 4.29
C PRO A 123 14.35 4.54 3.87
N ALA A 124 15.62 4.75 4.27
CA ALA A 124 16.70 3.82 3.95
C ALA A 124 16.86 2.72 5.02
N SER A 125 16.32 2.94 6.22
CA SER A 125 16.25 2.01 7.36
C SER A 125 15.01 2.29 8.21
N SER A 126 14.68 1.38 9.13
CA SER A 126 13.60 1.63 10.10
C SER A 126 13.91 2.87 10.95
N GLY A 127 12.94 3.77 11.09
CA GLY A 127 13.09 5.04 11.81
C GLY A 127 13.62 6.21 10.98
N ASP A 128 14.06 5.97 9.74
CA ASP A 128 14.40 7.08 8.83
C ASP A 128 13.13 7.87 8.44
N PRO A 129 13.26 9.17 8.15
CA PRO A 129 12.13 9.97 7.71
C PRO A 129 11.64 9.52 6.32
N ALA A 130 10.36 9.77 6.04
CA ALA A 130 9.82 9.69 4.70
C ALA A 130 10.40 10.80 3.78
N PRO A 131 10.35 10.64 2.45
CA PRO A 131 10.61 11.72 1.50
C PRO A 131 9.80 12.97 1.84
N LYS A 132 10.36 14.16 1.65
CA LYS A 132 9.66 15.44 1.91
C LYS A 132 9.05 16.04 0.65
N THR A 133 9.53 15.62 -0.51
CA THR A 133 9.04 16.05 -1.82
C THR A 133 8.20 14.96 -2.46
N LYS A 134 7.16 15.36 -3.20
CA LYS A 134 6.33 14.43 -3.99
C LYS A 134 7.17 13.72 -5.05
N ALA A 135 8.10 14.43 -5.69
CA ALA A 135 9.04 13.83 -6.65
C ALA A 135 9.92 12.74 -6.01
N GLY A 136 10.49 13.00 -4.84
CA GLY A 136 11.27 12.00 -4.09
C GLY A 136 10.43 10.78 -3.70
N LEU A 137 9.20 11.01 -3.23
CA LEU A 137 8.23 9.93 -2.97
C LEU A 137 8.03 9.06 -4.21
N VAL A 138 7.64 9.66 -5.33
CA VAL A 138 7.21 8.92 -6.54
C VAL A 138 8.36 8.12 -7.15
N VAL A 139 9.57 8.71 -7.25
CA VAL A 139 10.76 7.97 -7.70
C VAL A 139 11.06 6.82 -6.73
N GLY A 140 10.89 7.05 -5.42
CA GLY A 140 11.11 6.03 -4.40
C GLY A 140 10.08 4.88 -4.44
N LEU A 141 8.82 5.18 -4.77
CA LEU A 141 7.77 4.19 -4.99
C LEU A 141 8.10 3.36 -6.25
N ALA A 142 8.43 4.03 -7.36
CA ALA A 142 8.78 3.37 -8.62
C ALA A 142 10.00 2.43 -8.45
N ASP A 143 11.07 2.86 -7.79
CA ASP A 143 12.26 2.03 -7.55
C ASP A 143 11.97 0.78 -6.71
N ARG A 144 11.12 0.92 -5.68
CA ARG A 144 10.72 -0.19 -4.81
C ARG A 144 9.80 -1.17 -5.54
N LEU A 145 8.80 -0.66 -6.26
CA LEU A 145 7.90 -1.48 -7.07
C LEU A 145 8.65 -2.25 -8.16
N ASP A 146 9.56 -1.60 -8.89
CA ASP A 146 10.44 -2.26 -9.87
C ASP A 146 11.26 -3.39 -9.23
N SER A 147 11.87 -3.12 -8.08
CA SER A 147 12.69 -4.11 -7.38
C SER A 147 11.86 -5.29 -6.91
N LEU A 148 10.69 -5.04 -6.29
CA LEU A 148 9.81 -6.08 -5.77
C LEU A 148 9.24 -6.93 -6.92
N ALA A 149 8.69 -6.30 -7.96
CA ALA A 149 8.15 -7.00 -9.12
C ALA A 149 9.25 -7.83 -9.82
N GLY A 150 10.38 -7.21 -10.13
CA GLY A 150 11.46 -7.86 -10.86
C GLY A 150 12.10 -9.01 -10.09
N LEU A 151 12.42 -8.82 -8.81
CA LEU A 151 13.07 -9.86 -8.01
C LEU A 151 12.15 -11.05 -7.71
N PHE A 152 10.85 -10.83 -7.52
CA PHE A 152 9.89 -11.92 -7.44
C PHE A 152 9.78 -12.67 -8.78
N ALA A 153 9.66 -11.95 -9.90
CA ALA A 153 9.61 -12.57 -11.23
C ALA A 153 10.88 -13.38 -11.56
N ALA A 154 12.04 -12.94 -11.07
CA ALA A 154 13.31 -13.66 -11.21
C ALA A 154 13.47 -14.84 -10.23
N GLY A 155 12.44 -15.20 -9.45
CA GLY A 155 12.48 -16.31 -8.50
C GLY A 155 13.33 -16.04 -7.25
N LEU A 156 13.57 -14.77 -6.91
CA LEU A 156 14.42 -14.34 -5.79
C LEU A 156 13.61 -13.79 -4.61
N ALA A 157 12.33 -14.21 -4.48
CA ALA A 157 11.51 -13.88 -3.33
C ALA A 157 12.21 -14.28 -2.01
N PRO A 158 12.15 -13.46 -0.94
CA PRO A 158 12.82 -13.78 0.32
C PRO A 158 12.29 -15.08 0.95
N THR A 159 13.20 -15.93 1.45
CA THR A 159 12.85 -17.21 2.09
C THR A 159 13.41 -17.30 3.51
N GLY A 160 12.58 -17.71 4.47
CA GLY A 160 12.98 -17.80 5.88
C GLY A 160 13.56 -16.48 6.40
N SER A 161 14.79 -16.51 6.93
CA SER A 161 15.50 -15.30 7.36
C SER A 161 16.29 -14.60 6.25
N LYS A 162 16.52 -15.24 5.08
CA LYS A 162 17.35 -14.70 4.01
C LYS A 162 16.60 -13.64 3.21
N ASP A 163 17.23 -12.48 3.06
CA ASP A 163 16.77 -11.38 2.18
C ASP A 163 18.00 -10.64 1.60
N PRO A 164 18.68 -11.24 0.62
CA PRO A 164 19.94 -10.70 0.09
C PRO A 164 19.78 -9.38 -0.66
N PHE A 165 18.56 -9.05 -1.10
CA PHE A 165 18.25 -7.83 -1.86
C PHE A 165 17.45 -6.81 -1.04
N ALA A 166 17.32 -7.01 0.28
CA ALA A 166 16.58 -6.14 1.19
C ALA A 166 15.13 -5.85 0.76
N GLN A 167 14.45 -6.83 0.13
CA GLN A 167 13.06 -6.70 -0.32
C GLN A 167 12.09 -6.47 0.85
N ARG A 168 12.34 -7.02 2.04
CA ARG A 168 11.52 -6.73 3.23
C ARG A 168 11.59 -5.25 3.60
N ARG A 169 12.79 -4.67 3.52
CA ARG A 169 13.02 -3.25 3.76
C ARG A 169 12.38 -2.40 2.67
N ALA A 170 12.48 -2.81 1.41
CA ALA A 170 11.82 -2.13 0.29
C ALA A 170 10.30 -2.10 0.47
N ALA A 171 9.67 -3.24 0.76
CA ALA A 171 8.23 -3.33 1.01
C ALA A 171 7.78 -2.52 2.24
N LEU A 172 8.55 -2.57 3.33
CA LEU A 172 8.24 -1.76 4.52
C LEU A 172 8.35 -0.25 4.23
N GLY A 173 9.38 0.18 3.49
CA GLY A 173 9.52 1.57 3.06
C GLY A 173 8.42 2.02 2.10
N LEU A 174 7.96 1.13 1.21
CA LEU A 174 6.81 1.37 0.32
C LEU A 174 5.53 1.62 1.14
N VAL A 175 5.20 0.72 2.07
CA VAL A 175 4.06 0.83 2.99
C VAL A 175 4.15 2.11 3.83
N GLY A 176 5.30 2.33 4.49
CA GLY A 176 5.49 3.47 5.37
C GLY A 176 5.41 4.81 4.64
N ASN A 177 5.90 4.88 3.40
CA ASN A 177 5.79 6.07 2.57
C ASN A 177 4.35 6.39 2.19
N LEU A 178 3.57 5.39 1.77
CA LEU A 178 2.17 5.58 1.42
C LEU A 178 1.34 6.03 2.63
N ILE A 179 1.57 5.44 3.81
CA ILE A 179 0.93 5.86 5.06
C ILE A 179 1.35 7.28 5.46
N SER A 180 2.65 7.58 5.45
CA SER A 180 3.17 8.88 5.92
C SER A 180 2.69 10.06 5.06
N TRP A 181 2.46 9.81 3.77
CA TRP A 181 1.95 10.82 2.83
C TRP A 181 0.43 10.82 2.70
N ASP A 182 -0.28 9.94 3.41
CA ASP A 182 -1.71 9.70 3.22
C ASP A 182 -2.04 9.51 1.73
N GLN A 183 -1.20 8.72 1.06
CA GLN A 183 -1.24 8.57 -0.38
C GLN A 183 -2.17 7.43 -0.75
N ASP A 184 -3.31 7.78 -1.34
CA ASP A 184 -4.18 6.82 -1.99
C ASP A 184 -3.44 6.18 -3.19
N LEU A 185 -3.16 4.90 -3.08
CA LEU A 185 -2.57 4.10 -4.15
C LEU A 185 -2.95 2.63 -3.98
N ASP A 186 -3.65 2.11 -4.98
CA ASP A 186 -3.90 0.68 -5.12
C ASP A 186 -2.62 -0.03 -5.57
N LEU A 187 -1.97 -0.75 -4.64
CA LEU A 187 -0.73 -1.47 -4.89
C LEU A 187 -0.88 -2.59 -5.92
N LYS A 188 -2.07 -3.14 -6.12
CA LYS A 188 -2.32 -4.14 -7.16
C LYS A 188 -2.13 -3.50 -8.54
N LYS A 189 -2.77 -2.35 -8.77
CA LYS A 189 -2.61 -1.58 -10.01
C LYS A 189 -1.17 -1.08 -10.19
N ALA A 190 -0.56 -0.55 -9.12
CA ALA A 190 0.81 -0.06 -9.19
C ALA A 190 1.82 -1.18 -9.49
N LEU A 191 1.63 -2.36 -8.90
CA LEU A 191 2.45 -3.53 -9.20
C LEU A 191 2.23 -4.03 -10.63
N ASP A 192 0.99 -4.02 -11.14
CA ASP A 192 0.70 -4.38 -12.53
C ASP A 192 1.46 -3.49 -13.53
N LYS A 193 1.54 -2.18 -13.24
CA LYS A 193 2.35 -1.24 -14.03
C LYS A 193 3.84 -1.56 -13.95
N ALA A 194 4.36 -1.92 -12.78
CA ALA A 194 5.75 -2.33 -12.65
C ALA A 194 6.04 -3.63 -13.42
N ILE A 195 5.12 -4.59 -13.39
CA ILE A 195 5.22 -5.88 -14.09
C ILE A 195 5.26 -5.68 -15.61
N SER A 196 4.46 -4.77 -16.16
CA SER A 196 4.42 -4.53 -17.61
C SER A 196 5.74 -3.98 -18.18
N GLU A 197 6.58 -3.38 -17.34
CA GLU A 197 7.90 -2.85 -17.72
C GLU A 197 9.02 -3.90 -17.65
N LEU A 198 8.77 -5.08 -17.07
CA LEU A 198 9.81 -6.09 -16.84
C LEU A 198 10.25 -6.76 -18.17
N PRO A 199 11.55 -7.10 -18.31
CA PRO A 199 12.04 -7.85 -19.46
C PRO A 199 11.69 -9.35 -19.40
N ILE A 200 11.10 -9.80 -18.29
CA ILE A 200 10.70 -11.18 -18.04
C ILE A 200 9.23 -11.23 -17.62
N LYS A 201 8.59 -12.38 -17.87
CA LYS A 201 7.21 -12.61 -17.48
C LYS A 201 7.10 -12.89 -15.98
N MET A 202 6.06 -12.34 -15.35
CA MET A 202 5.63 -12.71 -14.02
C MET A 202 4.31 -13.48 -14.11
N GLU A 203 4.25 -14.67 -13.52
CA GLU A 203 3.01 -15.46 -13.45
C GLU A 203 2.07 -14.93 -12.36
N SER A 204 0.76 -15.20 -12.48
CA SER A 204 -0.26 -14.69 -11.55
C SER A 204 0.01 -15.11 -10.11
N GLU A 205 0.42 -16.35 -9.89
CA GLU A 205 0.72 -16.87 -8.55
C GLU A 205 1.91 -16.13 -7.91
N THR A 206 2.90 -15.75 -8.72
CA THR A 206 4.08 -14.99 -8.24
C THR A 206 3.69 -13.56 -7.92
N ARG A 207 2.83 -12.96 -8.75
CA ARG A 207 2.26 -11.64 -8.51
C ARG A 207 1.47 -11.60 -7.20
N ASP A 208 0.58 -12.57 -7.00
CA ASP A 208 -0.24 -12.64 -5.80
C ASP A 208 0.62 -12.90 -4.55
N ALA A 209 1.68 -13.70 -4.66
CA ALA A 209 2.67 -13.87 -3.61
C ALA A 209 3.43 -12.56 -3.28
N CYS A 210 3.72 -11.72 -4.28
CA CYS A 210 4.34 -10.42 -4.08
C CYS A 210 3.39 -9.44 -3.36
N LEU A 211 2.11 -9.40 -3.76
CA LEU A 211 1.10 -8.59 -3.09
C LEU A 211 0.89 -9.03 -1.64
N LEU A 212 0.80 -10.34 -1.40
CA LEU A 212 0.72 -10.89 -0.04
C LEU A 212 1.97 -10.51 0.78
N PHE A 213 3.15 -10.60 0.18
CA PHE A 213 4.39 -10.20 0.84
C PHE A 213 4.38 -8.73 1.28
N ILE A 214 3.81 -7.82 0.47
CA ILE A 214 3.67 -6.40 0.83
C ILE A 214 2.59 -6.23 1.91
N SER A 215 1.44 -6.89 1.76
CA SER A 215 0.34 -6.87 2.73
C SER A 215 0.77 -7.37 4.11
N ASP A 216 1.59 -8.43 4.18
CA ASP A 216 2.17 -8.90 5.44
C ASP A 216 3.05 -7.82 6.11
N ARG A 217 3.69 -6.92 5.35
CA ARG A 217 4.48 -5.82 5.94
C ARG A 217 3.61 -4.69 6.43
N LEU A 218 2.49 -4.41 5.76
CA LEU A 218 1.46 -3.52 6.27
C LEU A 218 0.89 -4.05 7.59
N HIS A 219 0.56 -5.34 7.64
CA HIS A 219 0.08 -5.99 8.86
C HIS A 219 1.07 -5.82 10.03
N ASN A 220 2.32 -6.22 9.84
CA ASN A 220 3.35 -6.10 10.87
C ASN A 220 3.61 -4.64 11.26
N TYR A 221 3.63 -3.71 10.29
CA TYR A 221 3.78 -2.28 10.55
C TYR A 221 2.68 -1.78 11.49
N LEU A 222 1.41 -2.11 11.22
CA LEU A 222 0.28 -1.71 12.07
C LEU A 222 0.35 -2.35 13.47
N ARG A 223 0.81 -3.60 13.56
CA ARG A 223 1.00 -4.28 14.86
C ARG A 223 2.12 -3.63 15.68
N GLU A 224 3.22 -3.23 15.05
CA GLU A 224 4.31 -2.49 15.71
C GLU A 224 3.88 -1.10 16.17
N GLN A 225 2.89 -0.48 15.52
CA GLN A 225 2.25 0.77 15.99
C GLN A 225 1.34 0.56 17.22
N GLY A 226 1.08 -0.68 17.63
CA GLY A 226 0.32 -1.02 18.84
C GLY A 226 -1.18 -1.27 18.63
N TYR A 227 -1.65 -1.37 17.40
CA TYR A 227 -3.05 -1.71 17.10
C TYR A 227 -3.36 -3.19 17.42
N ALA A 228 -4.60 -3.48 17.85
CA ALA A 228 -5.05 -4.82 18.24
C ALA A 228 -5.00 -5.82 17.06
N HIS A 229 -4.80 -7.11 17.37
CA HIS A 229 -4.49 -8.11 16.34
C HIS A 229 -5.68 -8.35 15.42
N ASP A 230 -6.83 -8.58 16.04
CA ASP A 230 -8.13 -8.81 15.43
C ASP A 230 -8.57 -7.59 14.59
N VAL A 231 -8.37 -6.36 15.08
CA VAL A 231 -8.63 -5.12 14.35
C VAL A 231 -7.78 -5.01 13.08
N VAL A 232 -6.47 -5.27 13.19
CA VAL A 232 -5.56 -5.25 12.03
C VAL A 232 -5.95 -6.33 11.03
N ASP A 233 -6.22 -7.55 11.50
CA ASP A 233 -6.64 -8.68 10.69
C ASP A 233 -7.92 -8.38 9.91
N ALA A 234 -8.94 -7.83 10.58
CA ALA A 234 -10.23 -7.50 10.00
C ALA A 234 -10.09 -6.48 8.85
N VAL A 235 -9.24 -5.46 9.02
CA VAL A 235 -9.03 -4.41 8.01
C VAL A 235 -8.13 -4.88 6.89
N VAL A 236 -6.95 -5.43 7.20
CA VAL A 236 -5.93 -5.79 6.19
C VAL A 236 -6.42 -6.91 5.26
N ALA A 237 -7.29 -7.80 5.75
CA ALA A 237 -7.91 -8.84 4.92
C ALA A 237 -8.69 -8.29 3.72
N VAL A 238 -9.23 -7.07 3.84
CA VAL A 238 -10.07 -6.44 2.81
C VAL A 238 -9.36 -5.28 2.12
N GLN A 239 -8.67 -4.44 2.91
CA GLN A 239 -8.07 -3.20 2.44
C GLN A 239 -6.54 -3.26 2.29
N GLY A 240 -5.91 -4.43 2.47
CA GLY A 240 -4.45 -4.58 2.49
C GLY A 240 -3.71 -4.15 1.21
N GLN A 241 -4.43 -3.96 0.10
CA GLN A 241 -3.89 -3.43 -1.15
C GLN A 241 -3.64 -1.91 -1.14
N ASN A 242 -4.17 -1.18 -0.16
CA ASN A 242 -3.97 0.26 -0.01
C ASN A 242 -3.51 0.60 1.42
N PRO A 243 -2.20 0.78 1.64
CA PRO A 243 -1.64 1.02 2.96
C PRO A 243 -2.20 2.26 3.68
N ALA A 244 -2.41 3.37 2.97
CA ALA A 244 -2.92 4.60 3.56
C ALA A 244 -4.36 4.42 4.05
N SER A 245 -5.22 3.89 3.18
CA SER A 245 -6.62 3.61 3.51
C SER A 245 -6.74 2.59 4.65
N ALA A 246 -5.99 1.49 4.61
CA ALA A 246 -5.96 0.50 5.68
C ALA A 246 -5.51 1.09 7.03
N PHE A 247 -4.55 2.03 7.04
CA PHE A 247 -4.13 2.70 8.26
C PHE A 247 -5.25 3.57 8.87
N LEU A 248 -5.96 4.33 8.04
CA LEU A 248 -7.12 5.12 8.47
C LEU A 248 -8.24 4.23 8.99
N ALA A 249 -8.55 3.14 8.29
CA ALA A 249 -9.56 2.17 8.68
C ALA A 249 -9.22 1.47 10.02
N VAL A 250 -7.96 1.07 10.24
CA VAL A 250 -7.53 0.50 11.53
C VAL A 250 -7.69 1.52 12.66
N LYS A 251 -7.37 2.79 12.43
CA LYS A 251 -7.55 3.84 13.43
C LYS A 251 -9.04 4.04 13.77
N SER A 252 -9.89 4.16 12.75
CA SER A 252 -11.34 4.26 12.91
C SER A 252 -11.91 3.07 13.68
N LEU A 253 -11.56 1.85 13.27
CA LEU A 253 -12.04 0.63 13.94
C LEU A 253 -11.54 0.52 15.38
N THR A 254 -10.29 0.91 15.64
CA THR A 254 -9.71 0.92 16.99
C THR A 254 -10.49 1.82 17.95
N ASP A 255 -10.96 2.96 17.48
CA ASP A 255 -11.80 3.84 18.29
C ASP A 255 -13.21 3.28 18.42
N ARG A 256 -13.74 2.71 17.33
CA ARG A 256 -15.07 2.11 17.28
C ARG A 256 -15.26 0.96 18.29
N VAL A 257 -14.30 0.04 18.36
CA VAL A 257 -14.41 -1.13 19.25
C VAL A 257 -14.42 -0.77 20.74
N LYS A 258 -14.03 0.46 21.10
CA LYS A 258 -14.08 0.97 22.48
C LYS A 258 -15.43 1.58 22.84
N HIS A 259 -16.35 1.76 21.90
CA HIS A 259 -17.67 2.29 22.19
C HIS A 259 -18.48 1.31 23.04
N LYS A 260 -19.24 1.84 24.00
CA LYS A 260 -20.11 1.05 24.91
C LYS A 260 -21.15 0.18 24.19
N ASP A 261 -21.53 0.55 22.97
CA ASP A 261 -22.55 -0.14 22.18
C ASP A 261 -21.92 -1.08 21.12
N TRP A 262 -20.59 -1.26 21.14
CA TRP A 262 -19.86 -2.09 20.18
C TRP A 262 -20.30 -3.55 20.21
N GLU A 263 -20.41 -4.16 21.40
CA GLU A 263 -20.83 -5.57 21.53
C GLU A 263 -22.19 -5.82 20.88
N LYS A 264 -23.14 -4.89 21.07
CA LYS A 264 -24.48 -4.96 20.45
C LYS A 264 -24.43 -4.79 18.93
N THR A 265 -23.56 -3.90 18.47
CA THR A 265 -23.33 -3.65 17.03
C THR A 265 -22.79 -4.93 16.38
N LEU A 266 -21.76 -5.52 16.99
CA LEU A 266 -21.13 -6.75 16.51
C LEU A 266 -22.08 -7.94 16.54
N ASP A 267 -22.82 -8.15 17.64
CA ASP A 267 -23.79 -9.25 17.74
C ASP A 267 -24.91 -9.13 16.69
N SER A 268 -25.49 -7.94 16.53
CA SER A 268 -26.54 -7.69 15.54
C SER A 268 -26.07 -8.04 14.12
N PHE A 269 -24.87 -7.62 13.75
CA PHE A 269 -24.29 -7.94 12.45
C PHE A 269 -23.93 -9.42 12.33
N ALA A 270 -23.30 -10.00 13.35
CA ALA A 270 -22.89 -11.40 13.37
C ALA A 270 -24.10 -12.34 13.22
N ARG A 271 -25.26 -11.98 13.77
CA ARG A 271 -26.51 -12.73 13.57
C ARG A 271 -26.94 -12.75 12.10
N CYS A 272 -26.88 -11.62 11.40
CA CYS A 272 -27.16 -11.56 9.96
C CYS A 272 -26.22 -12.50 9.20
N VAL A 273 -24.90 -12.35 9.38
CA VAL A 273 -23.89 -13.15 8.68
C VAL A 273 -24.00 -14.64 9.00
N ARG A 274 -24.11 -15.02 10.28
CA ARG A 274 -24.14 -16.44 10.69
C ARG A 274 -25.36 -17.18 10.16
N ILE A 275 -26.52 -16.51 10.05
CA ILE A 275 -27.74 -17.11 9.47
C ILE A 275 -27.59 -17.30 7.96
N THR A 276 -26.83 -16.45 7.27
CA THR A 276 -26.76 -16.45 5.81
C THR A 276 -25.51 -17.09 5.22
N ARG A 277 -24.44 -17.30 6.00
CA ARG A 277 -23.12 -17.75 5.51
C ARG A 277 -23.13 -19.09 4.77
N ASP A 278 -24.03 -19.99 5.14
CA ASP A 278 -24.10 -21.36 4.60
C ASP A 278 -25.09 -21.44 3.41
N LEU A 279 -25.66 -20.30 2.98
CA LEU A 279 -26.62 -20.23 1.88
C LEU A 279 -25.88 -20.02 0.55
N GLU A 280 -25.92 -21.01 -0.33
CA GLU A 280 -25.30 -20.94 -1.65
C GLU A 280 -26.01 -19.99 -2.64
N LYS A 281 -27.24 -19.58 -2.33
CA LYS A 281 -28.09 -18.75 -3.20
C LYS A 281 -28.38 -17.42 -2.54
N THR A 282 -28.31 -16.35 -3.32
CA THR A 282 -28.86 -15.05 -2.96
C THR A 282 -30.36 -15.04 -3.23
N PHE A 283 -31.16 -14.69 -2.22
CA PHE A 283 -32.61 -14.61 -2.34
C PHE A 283 -33.04 -13.18 -2.72
N PRO A 284 -33.94 -13.01 -3.70
CA PRO A 284 -34.48 -11.69 -4.03
C PRO A 284 -35.40 -11.19 -2.90
N VAL A 285 -35.45 -9.88 -2.73
CA VAL A 285 -36.33 -9.23 -1.76
C VAL A 285 -37.51 -8.56 -2.48
N ASP A 286 -38.73 -8.91 -2.09
CA ASP A 286 -39.99 -8.30 -2.53
C ASP A 286 -40.70 -7.65 -1.32
N GLU A 287 -40.83 -6.32 -1.36
CA GLU A 287 -41.48 -5.53 -0.31
C GLU A 287 -42.92 -6.01 -0.02
N LYS A 288 -43.61 -6.59 -1.00
CA LYS A 288 -45.01 -7.02 -0.86
C LYS A 288 -45.16 -8.27 0.00
N LEU A 289 -44.09 -9.04 0.21
CA LEU A 289 -44.12 -10.26 1.02
C LEU A 289 -43.97 -9.97 2.52
N PHE A 290 -43.53 -8.77 2.89
CA PHE A 290 -43.42 -8.37 4.29
C PHE A 290 -44.79 -8.24 4.97
N LYS A 291 -44.93 -8.86 6.14
CA LYS A 291 -46.11 -8.88 7.01
C LYS A 291 -45.94 -8.02 8.26
N GLU A 292 -44.77 -8.06 8.89
CA GLU A 292 -44.48 -7.38 10.14
C GLU A 292 -43.97 -5.94 9.93
N ALA A 293 -44.27 -5.04 10.86
CA ALA A 293 -43.80 -3.66 10.77
C ALA A 293 -42.25 -3.55 10.83
N ALA A 294 -41.62 -4.44 11.59
CA ALA A 294 -40.16 -4.48 11.79
C ALA A 294 -39.40 -4.78 10.48
N GLU A 295 -39.86 -5.73 9.67
CA GLU A 295 -39.23 -6.07 8.39
C GLU A 295 -39.42 -4.97 7.32
N ILE A 296 -40.58 -4.31 7.29
CA ILE A 296 -40.81 -3.15 6.42
C ILE A 296 -39.90 -1.98 6.81
N ALA A 297 -39.75 -1.71 8.12
CA ALA A 297 -38.89 -0.64 8.62
C ALA A 297 -37.41 -0.90 8.29
N LEU A 298 -36.93 -2.13 8.53
CA LEU A 298 -35.57 -2.54 8.22
C LEU A 298 -35.29 -2.45 6.72
N PHE A 299 -36.19 -2.97 5.87
CA PHE A 299 -36.03 -2.91 4.41
C PHE A 299 -35.90 -1.47 3.89
N LYS A 300 -36.75 -0.55 4.36
CA LYS A 300 -36.66 0.87 3.95
C LYS A 300 -35.34 1.53 4.34
N ALA A 301 -34.79 1.17 5.50
CA ALA A 301 -33.50 1.69 5.93
C ALA A 301 -32.35 1.11 5.10
N VAL A 302 -32.40 -0.18 4.78
CA VAL A 302 -31.45 -0.86 3.89
C VAL A 302 -31.49 -0.26 2.48
N GLU A 303 -32.68 -0.05 1.90
CA GLU A 303 -32.84 0.54 0.56
C GLU A 303 -32.33 1.99 0.50
N LYS A 304 -32.45 2.74 1.59
CA LYS A 304 -31.86 4.07 1.70
C LYS A 304 -30.34 3.99 1.75
N GLY A 305 -29.79 3.00 2.46
CA GLY A 305 -28.35 2.83 2.61
C GLY A 305 -27.67 2.36 1.32
N ASP A 306 -28.30 1.46 0.59
CA ASP A 306 -27.81 0.93 -0.71
C ASP A 306 -27.64 2.03 -1.78
N LYS A 307 -28.35 3.15 -1.63
CA LYS A 307 -28.24 4.32 -2.52
C LYS A 307 -27.01 5.20 -2.21
N VAL A 308 -26.35 5.00 -1.09
CA VAL A 308 -25.16 5.76 -0.68
C VAL A 308 -23.93 5.13 -1.32
N LYS A 309 -23.20 5.91 -2.13
CA LYS A 309 -21.91 5.49 -2.65
C LYS A 309 -20.82 5.84 -1.65
N LEU A 310 -20.22 4.82 -1.05
CA LEU A 310 -19.03 4.95 -0.22
C LEU A 310 -17.77 4.86 -1.09
N LEU A 311 -16.71 5.53 -0.65
CA LEU A 311 -15.39 5.38 -1.25
C LEU A 311 -14.76 4.07 -0.76
N ASP A 312 -13.88 3.48 -1.56
CA ASP A 312 -13.15 2.27 -1.16
C ASP A 312 -12.38 2.53 0.15
N GLY A 313 -12.65 1.72 1.17
CA GLY A 313 -12.03 1.84 2.49
C GLY A 313 -12.55 2.96 3.40
N ASP A 314 -13.65 3.64 3.03
CA ASP A 314 -14.35 4.61 3.90
C ASP A 314 -15.12 3.91 5.03
N LEU A 315 -14.37 3.48 6.05
CA LEU A 315 -14.94 2.75 7.18
C LEU A 315 -15.86 3.62 8.04
N ASP A 316 -15.57 4.92 8.16
CA ASP A 316 -16.43 5.87 8.88
C ASP A 316 -17.76 6.05 8.13
N GLY A 317 -17.71 6.17 6.80
CA GLY A 317 -18.90 6.17 5.95
C GLY A 317 -19.73 4.90 6.09
N PHE A 318 -19.08 3.73 6.15
CA PHE A 318 -19.74 2.45 6.46
C PHE A 318 -20.46 2.50 7.82
N PHE A 319 -19.79 2.92 8.90
CA PHE A 319 -20.43 2.99 10.21
C PHE A 319 -21.57 4.01 10.26
N ASN A 320 -21.44 5.16 9.60
CA ASN A 320 -22.52 6.14 9.47
C ASN A 320 -23.76 5.57 8.77
N LEU A 321 -23.56 4.64 7.83
CA LEU A 321 -24.61 3.92 7.15
C LEU A 321 -25.23 2.82 8.02
N PHE A 322 -24.38 2.11 8.76
CA PHE A 322 -24.73 0.88 9.47
C PHE A 322 -25.35 1.13 10.85
N ASP A 323 -24.91 2.17 11.57
CA ASP A 323 -25.38 2.50 12.92
C ASP A 323 -26.91 2.65 13.02
N PRO A 324 -27.59 3.34 12.10
CA PRO A 324 -29.04 3.45 12.11
C PRO A 324 -29.76 2.11 11.91
N LEU A 325 -29.09 1.11 11.34
CA LEU A 325 -29.67 -0.22 11.11
C LEU A 325 -29.66 -1.09 12.37
N ILE A 326 -28.71 -0.89 13.29
CA ILE A 326 -28.58 -1.70 14.51
C ILE A 326 -29.90 -1.82 15.31
N PRO A 327 -30.60 -0.74 15.68
CA PRO A 327 -31.87 -0.86 16.40
C PRO A 327 -32.95 -1.56 15.56
N LEU A 328 -32.95 -1.40 14.23
CA LEU A 328 -33.91 -2.02 13.32
C LEU A 328 -33.64 -3.52 13.13
N ILE A 329 -32.37 -3.92 13.11
CA ILE A 329 -31.94 -5.33 13.10
C ILE A 329 -32.36 -6.00 14.40
N THR A 330 -32.17 -5.32 15.53
CA THR A 330 -32.61 -5.82 16.85
C THR A 330 -34.11 -6.03 16.87
N ASP A 331 -34.89 -5.01 16.48
CA ASP A 331 -36.36 -5.08 16.42
C ASP A 331 -36.87 -6.16 15.44
N PHE A 332 -36.19 -6.32 14.30
CA PHE A 332 -36.48 -7.40 13.36
C PHE A 332 -36.29 -8.76 14.02
N PHE A 333 -35.16 -9.00 14.68
CA PHE A 333 -34.91 -10.29 15.31
C PHE A 333 -35.79 -10.58 16.53
N ASP A 334 -36.28 -9.55 17.23
CA ASP A 334 -37.18 -9.70 18.37
C ASP A 334 -38.62 -10.01 17.95
N ASN A 335 -39.06 -9.49 16.81
CA ASN A 335 -40.46 -9.59 16.37
C ASN A 335 -40.69 -10.48 15.13
N VAL A 336 -39.63 -10.89 14.42
CA VAL A 336 -39.74 -11.61 13.15
C VAL A 336 -39.11 -12.99 13.23
N LEU A 337 -39.91 -14.03 12.96
CA LEU A 337 -39.42 -15.40 12.81
C LEU A 337 -38.77 -15.58 11.43
N VAL A 338 -37.45 -15.54 11.35
CA VAL A 338 -36.71 -15.69 10.07
C VAL A 338 -36.98 -17.05 9.41
N MET A 339 -36.94 -18.13 10.20
CA MET A 339 -37.18 -19.50 9.72
C MET A 339 -38.68 -19.83 9.67
N ASP A 340 -39.43 -19.04 8.90
CA ASP A 340 -40.88 -19.19 8.73
C ASP A 340 -41.22 -20.49 7.96
N GLU A 341 -42.38 -21.07 8.28
CA GLU A 341 -42.90 -22.25 7.56
C GLU A 341 -43.22 -21.92 6.11
N ASP A 342 -43.68 -20.69 5.84
CA ASP A 342 -43.90 -20.16 4.51
C ASP A 342 -42.54 -19.92 3.82
N LEU A 343 -42.28 -20.72 2.78
CA LEU A 343 -41.01 -20.68 2.04
C LEU A 343 -40.77 -19.30 1.43
N ALA A 344 -41.79 -18.65 0.86
CA ALA A 344 -41.60 -17.37 0.19
C ALA A 344 -41.22 -16.27 1.19
N LEU A 345 -41.83 -16.30 2.38
CA LEU A 345 -41.56 -15.34 3.44
C LEU A 345 -40.17 -15.55 4.07
N ARG A 346 -39.78 -16.80 4.30
CA ARG A 346 -38.45 -17.17 4.78
C ARG A 346 -37.37 -16.76 3.80
N GLU A 347 -37.50 -17.07 2.52
CA GLU A 347 -36.54 -16.68 1.49
C GLU A 347 -36.42 -15.15 1.39
N ASN A 348 -37.54 -14.43 1.44
CA ASN A 348 -37.55 -12.96 1.43
C ASN A 348 -36.79 -12.35 2.62
N ARG A 349 -37.00 -12.88 3.83
CA ARG A 349 -36.31 -12.47 5.07
C ARG A 349 -34.83 -12.80 5.03
N LEU A 350 -34.45 -13.98 4.53
CA LEU A 350 -33.05 -14.36 4.32
C LEU A 350 -32.36 -13.45 3.29
N GLY A 351 -33.06 -13.07 2.22
CA GLY A 351 -32.57 -12.11 1.23
C GLY A 351 -32.27 -10.74 1.85
N LEU A 352 -33.14 -10.24 2.74
CA LEU A 352 -32.90 -8.99 3.46
C LEU A 352 -31.65 -9.08 4.35
N LEU A 353 -31.46 -10.19 5.07
CA LEU A 353 -30.27 -10.42 5.89
C LEU A 353 -28.99 -10.56 5.05
N GLN A 354 -29.09 -11.15 3.85
CA GLN A 354 -27.97 -11.25 2.91
C GLN A 354 -27.51 -9.87 2.43
N ILE A 355 -28.44 -8.95 2.14
CA ILE A 355 -28.09 -7.57 1.77
C ILE A 355 -27.33 -6.89 2.92
N ILE A 356 -27.80 -7.04 4.16
CA ILE A 356 -27.16 -6.45 5.34
C ILE A 356 -25.78 -7.05 5.57
N ALA A 357 -25.63 -8.37 5.47
CA ALA A 357 -24.33 -9.05 5.57
C ALA A 357 -23.34 -8.54 4.50
N GLY A 358 -23.84 -8.25 3.30
CA GLY A 358 -23.06 -7.70 2.19
C GLY A 358 -22.58 -6.25 2.43
N PHE A 359 -23.17 -5.47 3.34
CA PHE A 359 -22.75 -4.09 3.57
C PHE A 359 -21.32 -3.96 4.11
N ALA A 360 -20.80 -4.97 4.81
CA ALA A 360 -19.41 -4.95 5.28
C ALA A 360 -18.40 -5.40 4.20
N GLU A 361 -18.87 -6.04 3.12
CA GLU A 361 -18.01 -6.50 2.04
C GLU A 361 -17.28 -5.31 1.40
N GLY A 362 -15.96 -5.42 1.25
CA GLY A 362 -15.13 -4.33 0.72
C GLY A 362 -14.67 -3.30 1.75
N PHE A 363 -15.24 -3.28 2.96
CA PHE A 363 -14.82 -2.37 4.04
C PHE A 363 -14.10 -3.10 5.18
N LEU A 364 -14.64 -4.21 5.67
CA LEU A 364 -14.14 -4.85 6.87
C LEU A 364 -14.55 -6.33 6.95
N ASP A 365 -13.61 -7.20 7.31
CA ASP A 365 -13.92 -8.59 7.65
C ASP A 365 -14.22 -8.70 9.15
N LEU A 366 -15.48 -8.45 9.52
CA LEU A 366 -15.95 -8.51 10.91
C LEU A 366 -15.80 -9.90 11.54
N THR A 367 -15.64 -10.97 10.74
CA THR A 367 -15.47 -12.34 11.24
C THR A 367 -14.15 -12.58 11.97
N ARG A 368 -13.21 -11.65 11.80
CA ARG A 368 -11.87 -11.69 12.41
C ARG A 368 -11.79 -10.97 13.75
N LEU A 369 -12.83 -10.24 14.14
CA LEU A 369 -12.88 -9.49 15.40
C LEU A 369 -13.16 -10.40 16.59
N GLU A 370 -12.53 -10.10 17.74
CA GLU A 370 -12.86 -10.80 18.98
C GLU A 370 -14.33 -10.57 19.36
N GLY A 371 -15.05 -11.66 19.65
CA GLY A 371 -16.48 -11.63 19.98
C GLY A 371 -17.43 -11.88 18.81
N PHE A 372 -16.93 -11.98 17.57
CA PHE A 372 -17.66 -12.56 16.45
C PHE A 372 -17.74 -14.08 16.55
#